data_AF-M5S362-F1
#
_entry.id   AF-M5S362-F1
#
_cell.length_a   1.000
_cell.length_b   1.000
_cell.length_c   1.000
_cell.angle_alpha   90.00
_cell.angle_beta   90.00
_cell.angle_gamma   90.00
#
_symmetry.space_group_name_H-M   'P 1'
#
loop_
_entity.id
_entity.type
_entity.pdbx_description
1 polymer ?
#
loop_
_entity_poly.entity_id
_entity_poly.type
_entity_poly.pdbx_seq_one_letter_code
_entity_poly.pdbx_strand_id
1 'polypeptide(L)'
;MLVAVFFPATANSADDVDVIVVASPELDAALQPWIDMRSQEGLRIATVRPANTATLTHQEIWNAGGAATRYIVLVGDTPDFDTRRNQSHQIPTWMIPAPITSRFGSTSTLPTDLPYGDRDGDRVSDAAIGRLPIQSAEQLASVVQRIEAYENSDDFGLWRRSFQLTGGVGGFGAMVDTAIESVTRGVITTVLPADAKPQIAYASPNHPFCPPGKSFTDAVLNRYRTGARFWVYAGHGQIDRLELLQTTAADGTPAAREQWSVESLLNNQNATQLKRAPNGATIAVLLACFAGAYDAPGDCLAERMMLADGGPIAVIASSRLSMPYGNACMGLGLLQSVYSGGPQNTGCDRIGDAMLHAARSLQSQQQAKQSTMRVMVDTLASMISPAGTDLQQERLEHATLYQLLGDPTLRLHPPQPLDLSIEPSEEDALAGETARSLSIAVTSPIAGTLIVAIERPLTAITQTPADSPKDHDAHGTTITEHKIEVPAGKRILQTLQLPLGESGPFIIRGFVHGKTGWASAAQRTFLPD
;
A
#
# COMPACT_ATOMS: atom_id res chain seq x y z
N MET A 1 -36.77 55.23 -2.20
CA MET A 1 -35.98 54.67 -1.08
C MET A 1 -35.75 53.20 -1.40
N LEU A 2 -34.70 52.91 -2.18
CA LEU A 2 -34.33 51.54 -2.56
C LEU A 2 -33.21 51.11 -1.63
N VAL A 3 -33.47 50.08 -0.81
CA VAL A 3 -32.48 49.46 0.06
C VAL A 3 -31.62 48.53 -0.79
N ALA A 4 -30.38 48.92 -1.03
CA ALA A 4 -29.37 48.05 -1.61
C ALA A 4 -28.92 47.05 -0.53
N VAL A 5 -29.29 45.78 -0.71
CA VAL A 5 -28.77 44.68 0.10
C VAL A 5 -27.38 44.34 -0.44
N PHE A 6 -26.35 44.74 0.30
CA PHE A 6 -24.98 44.27 0.08
C PHE A 6 -24.83 42.87 0.67
N PHE A 7 -24.63 41.86 -0.19
CA PHE A 7 -24.05 40.59 0.25
C PHE A 7 -22.53 40.77 0.31
N PRO A 8 -21.88 40.51 1.46
CA PRO A 8 -20.42 40.53 1.51
C PRO A 8 -19.90 39.30 0.75
N ALA A 9 -19.07 39.53 -0.26
CA ALA A 9 -18.24 38.49 -0.83
C ALA A 9 -17.23 38.09 0.26
N THR A 10 -17.33 36.86 0.77
CA THR A 10 -16.32 36.29 1.66
C THR A 10 -15.07 36.06 0.82
N ALA A 11 -14.06 36.93 0.99
CA ALA A 11 -12.71 36.62 0.55
C ALA A 11 -12.23 35.42 1.38
N ASN A 12 -12.07 34.26 0.75
CA ASN A 12 -11.40 33.13 1.41
C ASN A 12 -9.98 33.58 1.74
N SER A 13 -9.61 33.48 3.02
CA SER A 13 -8.23 33.69 3.44
C SER A 13 -7.39 32.50 2.98
N ALA A 14 -6.10 32.69 2.66
CA ALA A 14 -5.21 31.59 2.28
C ALA A 14 -5.08 30.51 3.38
N ASP A 15 -5.40 30.86 4.64
CA ASP A 15 -5.46 29.93 5.78
C ASP A 15 -6.65 28.96 5.74
N ASP A 16 -7.55 29.08 4.75
CA ASP A 16 -8.74 28.26 4.60
C ASP A 16 -8.65 27.24 3.45
N VAL A 17 -7.48 26.99 2.87
CA VAL A 17 -7.35 26.02 1.77
C VAL A 17 -6.83 24.69 2.28
N ASP A 18 -7.62 23.62 2.14
CA ASP A 18 -7.26 22.27 2.57
C ASP A 18 -6.42 21.54 1.50
N VAL A 19 -6.69 21.82 0.21
CA VAL A 19 -6.03 21.17 -0.92
C VAL A 19 -5.56 22.20 -1.95
N ILE A 20 -4.28 22.11 -2.33
CA ILE A 20 -3.73 22.85 -3.46
C ILE A 20 -3.57 21.91 -4.65
N VAL A 21 -4.20 22.24 -5.77
CA VAL A 21 -4.01 21.52 -7.04
C VAL A 21 -3.08 22.32 -7.93
N VAL A 22 -1.99 21.71 -8.38
CA VAL A 22 -1.08 22.28 -9.39
C VAL A 22 -1.43 21.66 -10.73
N ALA A 23 -2.00 22.44 -11.65
CA ALA A 23 -2.42 21.95 -12.96
C ALA A 23 -2.30 23.02 -14.05
N SER A 24 -2.05 22.60 -15.29
CA SER A 24 -2.09 23.51 -16.44
C SER A 24 -3.55 23.90 -16.77
N PRO A 25 -3.80 25.09 -17.36
CA PRO A 25 -5.16 25.52 -17.71
C PRO A 25 -5.90 24.55 -18.67
N GLU A 26 -5.15 23.83 -19.50
CA GLU A 26 -5.67 22.87 -20.47
C GLU A 26 -6.38 21.68 -19.80
N LEU A 27 -6.06 21.41 -18.52
CA LEU A 27 -6.62 20.32 -17.74
C LEU A 27 -7.82 20.73 -16.89
N ASP A 28 -8.15 22.03 -16.80
CA ASP A 28 -9.20 22.54 -15.89
C ASP A 28 -10.55 21.86 -16.09
N ALA A 29 -10.98 21.69 -17.35
CA ALA A 29 -12.27 21.07 -17.65
C ALA A 29 -12.32 19.59 -17.23
N ALA A 30 -11.23 18.85 -17.44
CA ALA A 30 -11.14 17.44 -17.04
C ALA A 30 -10.91 17.26 -15.52
N LEU A 31 -10.40 18.30 -14.84
CA LEU A 31 -10.21 18.32 -13.40
C LEU A 31 -11.49 18.66 -12.63
N GLN A 32 -12.44 19.37 -13.24
CA GLN A 32 -13.64 19.86 -12.57
C GLN A 32 -14.44 18.76 -11.83
N PRO A 33 -14.69 17.56 -12.40
CA PRO A 33 -15.40 16.50 -11.68
C PRO A 33 -14.70 16.07 -10.38
N TRP A 34 -13.36 16.08 -10.37
CA TRP A 34 -12.59 15.78 -9.16
C TRP A 34 -12.71 16.92 -8.13
N ILE A 35 -12.66 18.18 -8.57
CA ILE A 35 -12.87 19.35 -7.69
C ILE A 35 -14.25 19.30 -7.06
N ASP A 36 -15.28 19.00 -7.85
CA ASP A 36 -16.67 18.90 -7.37
C ASP A 36 -16.82 17.79 -6.34
N MET A 37 -16.28 16.60 -6.65
CA MET A 37 -16.25 15.46 -5.74
C MET A 37 -15.61 15.85 -4.40
N ARG A 38 -14.39 16.41 -4.41
CA ARG A 38 -13.68 16.79 -3.18
C ARG A 38 -14.34 17.95 -2.43
N SER A 39 -14.95 18.89 -3.13
CA SER A 39 -15.72 19.98 -2.52
C SER A 39 -16.98 19.47 -1.80
N GLN A 40 -17.65 18.45 -2.36
CA GLN A 40 -18.78 17.79 -1.70
C GLN A 40 -18.37 17.04 -0.42
N GLU A 41 -17.10 16.64 -0.30
CA GLU A 41 -16.54 16.09 0.94
C GLU A 41 -16.19 17.16 1.98
N GLY A 42 -16.37 18.44 1.63
CA GLY A 42 -16.03 19.57 2.48
C GLY A 42 -14.57 20.01 2.40
N LEU A 43 -13.79 19.53 1.42
CA LEU A 43 -12.43 20.03 1.20
C LEU A 43 -12.47 21.34 0.42
N ARG A 44 -11.80 22.37 0.94
CA ARG A 44 -11.62 23.65 0.25
C ARG A 44 -10.40 23.57 -0.64
N ILE A 45 -10.59 23.86 -1.92
CA ILE A 45 -9.60 23.60 -2.96
C ILE A 45 -9.21 24.93 -3.61
N ALA A 46 -7.90 25.13 -3.80
CA ALA A 46 -7.40 26.17 -4.69
C ALA A 46 -6.54 25.53 -5.79
N THR A 47 -6.65 26.06 -7.01
CA THR A 47 -5.84 25.64 -8.15
C THR A 47 -4.78 26.69 -8.44
N VAL A 48 -3.53 26.26 -8.55
CA VAL A 48 -2.39 27.08 -8.95
C VAL A 48 -1.77 26.53 -10.23
N ARG A 49 -0.97 27.35 -10.91
CA ARG A 49 -0.30 26.94 -12.15
C ARG A 49 1.13 26.54 -11.85
N PRO A 50 1.65 25.47 -12.48
CA PRO A 50 3.06 25.16 -12.38
C PRO A 50 3.89 26.32 -12.95
N ALA A 51 4.99 26.65 -12.29
CA ALA A 51 5.97 27.62 -12.77
C ALA A 51 7.07 26.93 -13.60
N ASN A 52 8.11 27.69 -13.97
CA ASN A 52 9.24 27.17 -14.76
C ASN A 52 10.22 26.32 -13.94
N THR A 53 10.20 26.42 -12.61
CA THR A 53 11.09 25.70 -11.70
C THR A 53 10.33 25.18 -10.50
N ALA A 54 10.84 24.13 -9.86
CA ALA A 54 10.20 23.54 -8.68
C ALA A 54 10.09 24.55 -7.53
N THR A 55 11.14 25.34 -7.29
CA THR A 55 11.15 26.42 -6.29
C THR A 55 10.06 27.46 -6.52
N LEU A 56 9.87 27.92 -7.77
CA LEU A 56 8.80 28.88 -8.06
C LEU A 56 7.42 28.23 -7.93
N THR A 57 7.26 26.96 -8.33
CA THR A 57 5.98 26.23 -8.14
C THR A 57 5.65 26.07 -6.66
N HIS A 58 6.64 25.81 -5.79
CA HIS A 58 6.44 25.78 -4.33
C HIS A 58 6.01 27.12 -3.77
N GLN A 59 6.59 28.22 -4.25
CA GLN A 59 6.13 29.55 -3.89
C GLN A 59 4.67 29.78 -4.30
N GLU A 60 4.26 29.39 -5.52
CA GLU A 60 2.86 29.50 -5.95
C GLU A 60 1.92 28.66 -5.06
N ILE A 61 2.33 27.42 -4.70
CA ILE A 61 1.57 26.57 -3.78
C ILE A 61 1.33 27.28 -2.45
N TRP A 62 2.38 27.79 -1.81
CA TRP A 62 2.28 28.38 -0.47
C TRP A 62 1.85 29.83 -0.44
N ASN A 63 1.82 30.52 -1.60
CA ASN A 63 1.12 31.79 -1.75
C ASN A 63 -0.41 31.60 -1.74
N ALA A 64 -0.90 30.47 -2.26
CA ALA A 64 -2.32 30.12 -2.27
C ALA A 64 -2.76 29.32 -1.04
N GLY A 65 -1.85 28.52 -0.46
CA GLY A 65 -2.07 27.72 0.73
C GLY A 65 -1.75 28.44 2.04
N GLY A 66 -1.95 27.72 3.15
CA GLY A 66 -1.75 28.25 4.50
C GLY A 66 -1.63 27.14 5.53
N ALA A 67 -1.88 27.45 6.81
CA ALA A 67 -1.72 26.46 7.88
C ALA A 67 -2.69 25.27 7.80
N ALA A 68 -3.83 25.45 7.14
CA ALA A 68 -4.82 24.39 6.95
C ALA A 68 -4.53 23.49 5.73
N THR A 69 -3.53 23.82 4.90
CA THR A 69 -3.22 23.03 3.71
C THR A 69 -2.66 21.68 4.09
N ARG A 70 -3.42 20.63 3.78
CA ARG A 70 -3.12 19.24 4.12
C ARG A 70 -2.66 18.43 2.93
N TYR A 71 -3.06 18.82 1.72
CA TYR A 71 -2.81 18.05 0.51
C TYR A 71 -2.34 18.91 -0.64
N ILE A 72 -1.35 18.41 -1.40
CA ILE A 72 -0.88 18.99 -2.64
C ILE A 72 -1.03 17.93 -3.74
N VAL A 73 -1.83 18.24 -4.75
CA VAL A 73 -2.09 17.36 -5.89
C VAL A 73 -1.41 17.92 -7.12
N LEU A 74 -0.38 17.23 -7.61
CA LEU A 74 0.32 17.58 -8.84
C LEU A 74 -0.38 16.89 -10.01
N VAL A 75 -1.08 17.64 -10.86
CA VAL A 75 -1.80 17.08 -12.01
C VAL A 75 -1.02 17.40 -13.27
N GLY A 76 -0.10 16.48 -13.59
CA GLY A 76 0.88 16.67 -14.63
C GLY A 76 2.08 15.76 -14.49
N ASP A 77 2.69 15.44 -15.63
CA ASP A 77 3.96 14.72 -15.68
C ASP A 77 5.14 15.61 -15.25
N THR A 78 6.35 15.06 -15.17
CA THR A 78 7.60 15.75 -14.87
C THR A 78 8.42 15.95 -16.15
N PRO A 79 9.19 17.05 -16.29
CA PRO A 79 10.22 17.12 -17.33
C PRO A 79 11.29 16.03 -17.13
N ASP A 80 11.73 15.41 -18.22
CA ASP A 80 12.84 14.46 -18.19
C ASP A 80 14.07 15.02 -17.44
N PHE A 81 14.83 14.12 -16.83
CA PHE A 81 16.06 14.44 -16.11
C PHE A 81 17.00 15.30 -16.96
N ASP A 82 17.56 16.34 -16.34
CA ASP A 82 18.43 17.35 -16.98
C ASP A 82 17.78 18.16 -18.10
N THR A 83 16.45 18.08 -18.25
CA THR A 83 15.68 18.94 -19.14
C THR A 83 14.90 19.99 -18.35
N ARG A 84 14.62 21.11 -19.01
CA ARG A 84 13.71 22.12 -18.47
C ARG A 84 12.30 21.80 -18.94
N ARG A 85 11.33 22.23 -18.14
CA ARG A 85 9.94 22.27 -18.55
C ARG A 85 9.81 22.92 -19.94
N ASN A 86 9.23 22.17 -20.87
CA ASN A 86 8.99 22.59 -22.24
C ASN A 86 7.56 22.29 -22.72
N GLN A 87 6.79 21.54 -21.94
CA GLN A 87 5.38 21.22 -22.20
C GLN A 87 4.47 21.79 -21.11
N SER A 88 3.23 22.08 -21.47
CA SER A 88 2.27 22.74 -20.58
C SER A 88 1.85 21.86 -19.40
N HIS A 89 1.66 20.55 -19.63
CA HIS A 89 1.29 19.59 -18.58
C HIS A 89 2.43 19.26 -17.61
N GLN A 90 3.68 19.59 -17.94
CA GLN A 90 4.82 19.27 -17.09
C GLN A 90 4.85 20.15 -15.83
N ILE A 91 5.14 19.52 -14.69
CA ILE A 91 5.35 20.15 -13.37
C ILE A 91 6.76 19.76 -12.92
N PRO A 92 7.71 20.72 -12.81
CA PRO A 92 9.08 20.45 -12.37
C PRO A 92 9.14 19.73 -11.02
N THR A 93 10.24 19.03 -10.75
CA THR A 93 10.53 18.38 -9.45
C THR A 93 11.90 18.83 -8.92
N TRP A 94 12.21 18.59 -7.65
CA TRP A 94 13.55 18.85 -7.13
C TRP A 94 14.50 17.71 -7.45
N MET A 95 15.73 18.07 -7.79
CA MET A 95 16.87 17.16 -7.75
C MET A 95 17.63 17.39 -6.45
N ILE A 96 17.56 16.43 -5.53
CA ILE A 96 18.28 16.50 -4.24
C ILE A 96 19.42 15.49 -4.18
N PRO A 97 20.46 15.71 -3.37
CA PRO A 97 21.57 14.76 -3.22
C PRO A 97 21.13 13.38 -2.74
N ALA A 98 21.75 12.32 -3.26
CA ALA A 98 21.52 10.92 -2.90
C ALA A 98 22.80 10.26 -2.34
N PRO A 99 23.28 10.67 -1.15
CA PRO A 99 24.60 10.29 -0.63
C PRO A 99 24.80 8.81 -0.31
N ILE A 100 23.73 8.04 -0.12
CA ILE A 100 23.76 6.59 0.15
C ILE A 100 23.72 5.81 -1.15
N THR A 101 22.65 5.92 -1.92
CA THR A 101 22.45 5.08 -3.11
C THR A 101 23.44 5.36 -4.23
N SER A 102 23.99 6.58 -4.32
CA SER A 102 25.07 6.90 -5.27
C SER A 102 26.34 6.08 -5.06
N ARG A 103 26.63 5.64 -3.83
CA ARG A 103 27.78 4.76 -3.52
C ARG A 103 27.58 3.33 -4.05
N PHE A 104 26.34 2.98 -4.37
CA PHE A 104 25.94 1.67 -4.89
C PHE A 104 25.58 1.74 -6.38
N GLY A 105 26.08 2.75 -7.10
CA GLY A 105 25.92 2.86 -8.57
C GLY A 105 24.66 3.58 -9.02
N SER A 106 23.92 4.24 -8.11
CA SER A 106 22.85 5.17 -8.49
C SER A 106 23.38 6.54 -8.92
N THR A 107 22.48 7.42 -9.36
CA THR A 107 22.79 8.82 -9.66
C THR A 107 23.16 9.58 -8.39
N SER A 108 23.97 10.64 -8.51
CA SER A 108 24.36 11.49 -7.36
C SER A 108 23.23 12.34 -6.80
N THR A 109 22.13 12.45 -7.55
CA THR A 109 20.89 13.13 -7.16
C THR A 109 19.68 12.27 -7.47
N LEU A 110 18.56 12.51 -6.79
CA LEU A 110 17.27 11.87 -7.02
C LEU A 110 16.17 12.92 -7.19
N PRO A 111 15.13 12.64 -8.01
CA PRO A 111 13.98 13.51 -8.16
C PRO A 111 13.01 13.30 -6.99
N THR A 112 12.45 14.37 -6.42
CA THR A 112 11.47 14.29 -5.34
C THR A 112 10.51 15.48 -5.32
N ASP A 113 9.23 15.17 -5.16
CA ASP A 113 8.17 16.15 -4.91
C ASP A 113 7.99 16.46 -3.40
N LEU A 114 8.68 15.77 -2.50
CA LEU A 114 8.54 15.94 -1.04
C LEU A 114 8.68 17.41 -0.59
N PRO A 115 9.63 18.21 -1.15
CA PRO A 115 9.76 19.62 -0.79
C PRO A 115 8.54 20.48 -1.12
N TYR A 116 7.64 20.07 -2.02
CA TYR A 116 6.39 20.83 -2.24
C TYR A 116 5.57 20.95 -0.96
N GLY A 117 5.58 19.92 -0.11
CA GLY A 117 4.82 19.92 1.14
C GLY A 117 5.51 20.58 2.33
N ASP A 118 6.77 20.99 2.23
CA ASP A 118 7.50 21.65 3.32
C ASP A 118 7.16 23.15 3.34
N ARG A 119 6.35 23.61 4.30
CA ARG A 119 5.89 25.00 4.35
C ARG A 119 6.91 25.91 5.01
N ASP A 120 7.52 25.45 6.10
CA ASP A 120 8.34 26.29 7.00
C ASP A 120 9.85 26.18 6.74
N GLY A 121 10.26 25.28 5.83
CA GLY A 121 11.64 25.11 5.39
C GLY A 121 12.48 24.23 6.33
N ASP A 122 11.86 23.49 7.26
CA ASP A 122 12.54 22.59 8.17
C ASP A 122 12.95 21.24 7.53
N ARG A 123 12.58 21.04 6.25
CA ARG A 123 12.80 19.83 5.43
C ARG A 123 11.92 18.64 5.81
N VAL A 124 10.88 18.86 6.58
CA VAL A 124 9.82 17.89 6.89
C VAL A 124 8.55 18.37 6.22
N SER A 125 7.89 17.50 5.44
CA SER A 125 6.65 17.92 4.78
C SER A 125 5.54 18.16 5.81
N ASP A 126 4.77 19.23 5.61
CA ASP A 126 3.55 19.62 6.32
C ASP A 126 2.28 19.10 5.66
N ALA A 127 2.29 19.06 4.33
CA ALA A 127 1.20 18.55 3.51
C ALA A 127 1.58 17.24 2.84
N ALA A 128 0.60 16.35 2.66
CA ALA A 128 0.76 15.13 1.87
C ALA A 128 0.77 15.47 0.38
N ILE A 129 1.67 14.85 -0.38
CA ILE A 129 1.84 15.08 -1.81
C ILE A 129 1.49 13.82 -2.58
N GLY A 130 0.79 13.97 -3.70
CA GLY A 130 0.62 12.93 -4.69
C GLY A 130 0.60 13.53 -6.09
N ARG A 131 1.12 12.76 -7.06
CA ARG A 131 1.23 13.16 -8.46
C ARG A 131 0.34 12.28 -9.33
N LEU A 132 -0.51 12.90 -10.14
CA LEU A 132 -1.16 12.25 -11.27
C LEU A 132 -0.29 12.50 -12.51
N PRO A 133 0.48 11.51 -13.00
CA PRO A 133 1.42 11.66 -14.12
C PRO A 133 0.67 11.73 -15.44
N ILE A 134 0.03 12.88 -15.69
CA ILE A 134 -0.89 13.09 -16.81
C ILE A 134 -0.24 13.97 -17.87
N GLN A 135 -0.38 13.56 -19.13
CA GLN A 135 0.09 14.28 -20.31
C GLN A 135 -1.07 14.88 -21.14
N SER A 136 -2.33 14.45 -20.90
CA SER A 136 -3.51 14.94 -21.63
C SER A 136 -4.81 15.00 -20.80
N ALA A 137 -5.80 15.77 -21.28
CA ALA A 137 -7.11 15.86 -20.63
C ALA A 137 -7.87 14.52 -20.63
N GLU A 138 -7.69 13.68 -21.65
CA GLU A 138 -8.33 12.36 -21.75
C GLU A 138 -7.78 11.39 -20.70
N GLN A 139 -6.47 11.40 -20.48
CA GLN A 139 -5.85 10.63 -19.41
C GLN A 139 -6.36 11.09 -18.04
N LEU A 140 -6.48 12.41 -17.81
CA LEU A 140 -7.02 12.95 -16.57
C LEU A 140 -8.46 12.48 -16.35
N ALA A 141 -9.31 12.61 -17.37
CA ALA A 141 -10.70 12.18 -17.30
C ALA A 141 -10.83 10.69 -16.96
N SER A 142 -10.00 9.83 -17.56
CA SER A 142 -9.97 8.39 -17.25
C SER A 142 -9.57 8.12 -15.81
N VAL A 143 -8.52 8.78 -15.31
CA VAL A 143 -8.07 8.63 -13.91
C VAL A 143 -9.12 9.13 -12.93
N VAL A 144 -9.73 10.29 -13.17
CA VAL A 144 -10.79 10.84 -12.31
C VAL A 144 -12.00 9.90 -12.25
N GLN A 145 -12.42 9.34 -13.40
CA GLN A 145 -13.50 8.36 -13.43
C GLN A 145 -13.15 7.09 -12.62
N ARG A 146 -11.90 6.64 -12.67
CA ARG A 146 -11.44 5.48 -11.88
C ARG A 146 -11.43 5.78 -10.38
N ILE A 147 -11.02 6.98 -9.98
CA ILE A 147 -11.07 7.44 -8.59
C ILE A 147 -12.52 7.48 -8.10
N GLU A 148 -13.42 8.09 -8.87
CA GLU A 148 -14.85 8.13 -8.54
C GLU A 148 -15.44 6.73 -8.39
N ALA A 149 -15.15 5.83 -9.33
CA ALA A 149 -15.62 4.44 -9.28
C ALA A 149 -15.06 3.67 -8.07
N TYR A 150 -13.80 3.90 -7.70
CA TYR A 150 -13.17 3.29 -6.52
C TYR A 150 -13.81 3.78 -5.23
N GLU A 151 -14.04 5.10 -5.10
CA GLU A 151 -14.55 5.69 -3.86
C GLU A 151 -16.06 5.53 -3.66
N ASN A 152 -16.82 5.47 -4.75
CA ASN A 152 -18.25 5.18 -4.71
C ASN A 152 -18.56 3.68 -4.73
N SER A 153 -17.53 2.83 -4.63
CA SER A 153 -17.68 1.37 -4.63
C SER A 153 -18.42 0.89 -3.38
N ASP A 154 -19.56 0.21 -3.60
CA ASP A 154 -20.30 -0.54 -2.59
C ASP A 154 -19.82 -2.00 -2.47
N ASP A 155 -18.79 -2.39 -3.21
CA ASP A 155 -18.10 -3.67 -3.05
C ASP A 155 -17.24 -3.64 -1.79
N PHE A 156 -17.88 -3.99 -0.67
CA PHE A 156 -17.25 -4.19 0.63
C PHE A 156 -16.84 -5.65 0.87
N GLY A 157 -16.53 -6.40 -0.20
CA GLY A 157 -16.18 -7.81 -0.15
C GLY A 157 -14.79 -8.13 0.43
N LEU A 158 -14.49 -9.43 0.50
CA LEU A 158 -13.29 -9.99 1.14
C LEU A 158 -11.95 -9.48 0.58
N TRP A 159 -11.93 -8.92 -0.64
CA TRP A 159 -10.72 -8.34 -1.21
C TRP A 159 -10.17 -7.17 -0.35
N ARG A 160 -11.04 -6.47 0.40
CA ARG A 160 -10.65 -5.34 1.27
C ARG A 160 -9.79 -5.74 2.46
N ARG A 161 -9.91 -6.99 2.94
CA ARG A 161 -9.00 -7.53 3.95
C ARG A 161 -7.76 -8.22 3.35
N SER A 162 -7.72 -8.41 2.03
CA SER A 162 -6.63 -9.12 1.37
C SER A 162 -5.40 -8.22 1.20
N PHE A 163 -4.23 -8.76 1.55
CA PHE A 163 -2.91 -8.14 1.39
C PHE A 163 -2.06 -9.08 0.52
N GLN A 164 -1.72 -8.67 -0.70
CA GLN A 164 -0.91 -9.49 -1.60
C GLN A 164 0.56 -9.06 -1.53
N LEU A 165 1.45 -10.02 -1.31
CA LEU A 165 2.90 -9.82 -1.33
C LEU A 165 3.50 -10.69 -2.43
N THR A 166 4.20 -10.07 -3.38
CA THR A 166 4.96 -10.73 -4.44
C THR A 166 6.43 -10.46 -4.25
N GLY A 167 7.25 -11.50 -4.25
CA GLY A 167 8.70 -11.40 -4.20
C GLY A 167 9.38 -12.58 -4.87
N GLY A 168 10.70 -12.59 -4.83
CA GLY A 168 11.52 -13.67 -5.38
C GLY A 168 12.88 -13.71 -4.73
N VAL A 169 13.74 -14.58 -5.23
CA VAL A 169 15.13 -14.66 -4.77
C VAL A 169 15.81 -13.31 -4.99
N GLY A 170 16.35 -12.73 -3.91
CA GLY A 170 17.07 -11.45 -3.95
C GLY A 170 18.43 -11.58 -4.62
N GLY A 171 19.14 -12.69 -4.37
CA GLY A 171 20.45 -12.94 -4.97
C GLY A 171 21.57 -12.11 -4.35
N PHE A 172 21.36 -11.53 -3.17
CA PHE A 172 22.36 -10.76 -2.44
C PHE A 172 23.37 -11.65 -1.68
N GLY A 173 23.14 -12.96 -1.68
CA GLY A 173 23.92 -13.95 -0.97
C GLY A 173 23.11 -14.58 0.16
N ALA A 174 23.42 -15.83 0.50
CA ALA A 174 22.57 -16.66 1.36
C ALA A 174 22.20 -16.02 2.71
N MET A 175 23.15 -15.33 3.35
CA MET A 175 22.92 -14.65 4.63
C MET A 175 21.93 -13.49 4.51
N VAL A 176 22.09 -12.63 3.51
CA VAL A 176 21.22 -11.45 3.29
C VAL A 176 19.83 -11.90 2.86
N ASP A 177 19.74 -12.87 1.94
CA ASP A 177 18.46 -13.40 1.48
C ASP A 177 17.68 -14.06 2.64
N THR A 178 18.37 -14.79 3.54
CA THR A 178 17.76 -15.37 4.76
C THR A 178 17.27 -14.29 5.73
N ALA A 179 18.02 -13.19 5.87
CA ALA A 179 17.62 -12.06 6.69
C ALA A 179 16.36 -11.39 6.11
N ILE A 180 16.29 -11.16 4.80
CA ILE A 180 15.11 -10.60 4.12
C ILE A 180 13.88 -11.48 4.34
N GLU A 181 14.03 -12.79 4.20
CA GLU A 181 12.93 -13.73 4.47
C GLU A 181 12.47 -13.68 5.93
N SER A 182 13.43 -13.58 6.87
CA SER A 182 13.14 -13.48 8.30
C SER A 182 12.42 -12.18 8.67
N VAL A 183 12.82 -11.06 8.08
CA VAL A 183 12.11 -9.78 8.21
C VAL A 183 10.70 -9.90 7.68
N THR A 184 10.53 -10.43 6.46
CA THR A 184 9.23 -10.62 5.82
C THR A 184 8.30 -11.48 6.68
N ARG A 185 8.78 -12.62 7.18
CA ARG A 185 8.05 -13.48 8.12
C ARG A 185 7.68 -12.73 9.40
N GLY A 186 8.61 -11.96 9.97
CA GLY A 186 8.36 -11.08 11.12
C GLY A 186 7.22 -10.09 10.86
N VAL A 187 7.24 -9.39 9.72
CA VAL A 187 6.18 -8.44 9.35
C VAL A 187 4.82 -9.13 9.28
N ILE A 188 4.74 -10.26 8.59
CA ILE A 188 3.48 -10.99 8.37
C ILE A 188 2.90 -11.54 9.69
N THR A 189 3.75 -11.93 10.63
CA THR A 189 3.31 -12.56 11.89
C THR A 189 3.05 -11.57 13.02
N THR A 190 3.78 -10.45 13.04
CA THR A 190 3.80 -9.54 14.20
C THR A 190 3.33 -8.12 13.89
N VAL A 191 3.49 -7.64 12.66
CA VAL A 191 3.17 -6.25 12.27
C VAL A 191 1.85 -6.16 11.55
N LEU A 192 1.60 -7.05 10.59
CA LEU A 192 0.34 -7.07 9.87
C LEU A 192 -0.80 -7.41 10.84
N PRO A 193 -1.89 -6.63 10.88
CA PRO A 193 -3.03 -6.93 11.73
C PRO A 193 -3.57 -8.34 11.54
N ALA A 194 -3.99 -8.95 12.64
CA ALA A 194 -4.46 -10.32 12.65
C ALA A 194 -5.78 -10.53 11.90
N ASP A 195 -6.45 -9.47 11.44
CA ASP A 195 -7.67 -9.50 10.62
C ASP A 195 -7.38 -9.32 9.11
N ALA A 196 -6.21 -8.77 8.73
CA ALA A 196 -5.74 -8.74 7.35
C ALA A 196 -5.26 -10.13 6.87
N LYS A 197 -5.68 -10.55 5.69
CA LYS A 197 -5.40 -11.87 5.10
C LYS A 197 -4.22 -11.77 4.12
N PRO A 198 -2.99 -12.18 4.51
CA PRO A 198 -1.85 -12.19 3.61
C PRO A 198 -1.96 -13.27 2.52
N GLN A 199 -1.62 -12.92 1.30
CA GLN A 199 -1.48 -13.79 0.14
C GLN A 199 -0.09 -13.61 -0.48
N ILE A 200 0.79 -14.57 -0.27
CA ILE A 200 2.21 -14.51 -0.68
C ILE A 200 2.42 -15.26 -2.00
N ALA A 201 3.09 -14.64 -2.97
CA ALA A 201 3.70 -15.30 -4.12
C ALA A 201 5.22 -15.12 -4.04
N TYR A 202 5.97 -16.21 -3.97
CA TYR A 202 7.43 -16.15 -3.91
C TYR A 202 8.07 -16.94 -5.06
N ALA A 203 8.81 -16.26 -5.93
CA ALA A 203 9.41 -16.83 -7.14
C ALA A 203 10.65 -17.68 -6.81
N SER A 204 10.43 -18.83 -6.20
CA SER A 204 11.45 -19.86 -5.96
C SER A 204 10.78 -21.23 -5.92
N PRO A 205 11.05 -22.15 -6.87
CA PRO A 205 10.27 -23.39 -7.01
C PRO A 205 10.21 -24.29 -5.76
N ASN A 206 11.20 -24.23 -4.89
CA ASN A 206 11.25 -25.03 -3.66
C ASN A 206 10.65 -24.32 -2.44
N HIS A 207 10.11 -23.11 -2.61
CA HIS A 207 9.54 -22.35 -1.52
C HIS A 207 8.05 -22.68 -1.32
N PRO A 208 7.55 -22.84 -0.08
CA PRO A 208 6.13 -23.12 0.19
C PRO A 208 5.16 -22.13 -0.46
N PHE A 209 5.57 -20.87 -0.65
CA PHE A 209 4.71 -19.85 -1.27
C PHE A 209 4.93 -19.65 -2.78
N CYS A 210 5.66 -20.54 -3.44
CA CYS A 210 5.70 -20.55 -4.90
C CYS A 210 4.38 -21.08 -5.44
N PRO A 211 3.63 -20.30 -6.25
CA PRO A 211 2.39 -20.77 -6.83
C PRO A 211 2.62 -22.04 -7.66
N PRO A 212 1.82 -23.11 -7.47
CA PRO A 212 1.91 -24.29 -8.31
C PRO A 212 1.31 -24.01 -9.71
N GLY A 213 1.74 -24.75 -10.72
CA GLY A 213 1.12 -24.73 -12.06
C GLY A 213 1.85 -23.87 -13.10
N LYS A 214 1.11 -22.96 -13.76
CA LYS A 214 1.55 -22.15 -14.93
C LYS A 214 2.73 -21.20 -14.60
N SER A 215 3.09 -20.32 -15.55
CA SER A 215 4.05 -19.22 -15.32
C SER A 215 3.76 -18.47 -14.01
N PHE A 216 4.81 -18.14 -13.26
CA PHE A 216 4.72 -17.35 -12.03
C PHE A 216 4.00 -16.02 -12.28
N THR A 217 4.29 -15.38 -13.41
CA THR A 217 3.63 -14.15 -13.86
C THR A 217 2.12 -14.34 -14.02
N ASP A 218 1.68 -15.41 -14.67
CA ASP A 218 0.25 -15.72 -14.80
C ASP A 218 -0.43 -15.90 -13.43
N ALA A 219 0.25 -16.57 -12.49
CA ALA A 219 -0.28 -16.76 -11.15
C ALA A 219 -0.44 -15.43 -10.39
N VAL A 220 0.55 -14.54 -10.49
CA VAL A 220 0.49 -13.19 -9.90
C VAL A 220 -0.61 -12.36 -10.56
N LEU A 221 -0.68 -12.32 -11.90
CA LEU A 221 -1.72 -11.57 -12.62
C LEU A 221 -3.13 -12.12 -12.35
N ASN A 222 -3.29 -13.43 -12.17
CA ASN A 222 -4.56 -14.02 -11.76
C ASN A 222 -4.95 -13.59 -10.34
N ARG A 223 -4.01 -13.55 -9.39
CA ARG A 223 -4.28 -13.05 -8.03
C ARG A 223 -4.58 -11.55 -8.03
N TYR A 224 -3.90 -10.77 -8.84
CA TYR A 224 -4.19 -9.35 -8.99
C TYR A 224 -5.66 -9.13 -9.43
N ARG A 225 -6.17 -9.96 -10.35
CA ARG A 225 -7.58 -9.91 -10.81
C ARG A 225 -8.59 -10.19 -9.69
N THR A 226 -8.27 -11.08 -8.74
CA THR A 226 -9.18 -11.39 -7.62
C THR A 226 -9.33 -10.22 -6.65
N GLY A 227 -8.34 -9.33 -6.60
CA GLY A 227 -8.37 -8.08 -5.84
C GLY A 227 -7.74 -8.20 -4.46
N ALA A 228 -7.07 -7.12 -4.06
CA ALA A 228 -6.51 -6.92 -2.73
C ALA A 228 -6.51 -5.43 -2.41
N ARG A 229 -6.55 -5.08 -1.12
CA ARG A 229 -6.40 -3.68 -0.70
C ARG A 229 -5.03 -3.14 -1.09
N PHE A 230 -4.00 -3.96 -0.90
CA PHE A 230 -2.63 -3.66 -1.31
C PHE A 230 -2.02 -4.81 -2.09
N TRP A 231 -1.32 -4.48 -3.17
CA TRP A 231 -0.38 -5.36 -3.85
C TRP A 231 1.03 -4.82 -3.64
N VAL A 232 1.81 -5.52 -2.83
CA VAL A 232 3.20 -5.19 -2.53
C VAL A 232 4.10 -6.07 -3.36
N TYR A 233 4.98 -5.44 -4.15
CA TYR A 233 6.09 -6.12 -4.81
C TYR A 233 7.39 -5.75 -4.10
N ALA A 234 8.20 -6.75 -3.75
CA ALA A 234 9.52 -6.55 -3.17
C ALA A 234 10.56 -7.36 -3.94
N GLY A 235 11.52 -6.67 -4.58
CA GLY A 235 12.49 -7.31 -5.46
C GLY A 235 13.27 -6.32 -6.31
N HIS A 236 13.80 -6.81 -7.42
CA HIS A 236 14.56 -6.00 -8.37
C HIS A 236 13.64 -5.21 -9.30
N GLY A 237 14.06 -4.00 -9.64
CA GLY A 237 13.31 -3.12 -10.52
C GLY A 237 14.24 -2.35 -11.43
N GLN A 238 13.69 -1.98 -12.57
CA GLN A 238 14.26 -1.04 -13.54
C GLN A 238 13.21 0.03 -13.82
N ILE A 239 13.59 1.05 -14.59
CA ILE A 239 12.70 2.13 -15.02
C ILE A 239 11.41 1.58 -15.65
N ASP A 240 11.53 0.55 -16.49
CA ASP A 240 10.43 0.05 -17.33
C ASP A 240 9.90 -1.34 -16.93
N ARG A 241 10.41 -1.97 -15.87
CA ARG A 241 10.04 -3.35 -15.48
C ARG A 241 10.33 -3.75 -14.03
N LEU A 242 9.58 -4.74 -13.55
CA LEU A 242 9.88 -5.54 -12.35
C LEU A 242 10.57 -6.84 -12.77
N GLU A 243 11.61 -7.22 -12.03
CA GLU A 243 12.50 -8.33 -12.40
C GLU A 243 12.40 -9.48 -11.40
N LEU A 244 12.48 -10.71 -11.89
CA LEU A 244 12.57 -11.92 -11.08
C LEU A 244 13.84 -12.67 -11.48
N LEU A 245 14.57 -13.15 -10.48
CA LEU A 245 15.70 -14.03 -10.73
C LEU A 245 15.17 -15.44 -11.01
N GLN A 246 15.50 -15.97 -12.17
CA GLN A 246 15.31 -17.37 -12.51
C GLN A 246 16.50 -18.17 -11.96
N THR A 247 16.24 -18.94 -10.91
CA THR A 247 17.27 -19.71 -10.18
C THR A 247 17.20 -21.20 -10.47
N THR A 248 16.48 -21.62 -11.51
CA THR A 248 16.34 -23.03 -11.89
C THR A 248 16.75 -23.26 -13.33
N ALA A 249 17.38 -24.41 -13.57
CA ALA A 249 17.73 -24.88 -14.90
C ALA A 249 16.48 -25.34 -15.66
N ALA A 250 16.62 -25.60 -16.96
CA ALA A 250 15.52 -26.03 -17.82
C ALA A 250 14.89 -27.37 -17.41
N ASP A 251 15.61 -28.18 -16.63
CA ASP A 251 15.12 -29.44 -16.06
C ASP A 251 14.43 -29.29 -14.69
N GLY A 252 14.28 -28.05 -14.20
CA GLY A 252 13.62 -27.72 -12.93
C GLY A 252 14.52 -27.84 -11.70
N THR A 253 15.79 -28.23 -11.86
CA THR A 253 16.74 -28.29 -10.74
C THR A 253 17.30 -26.90 -10.39
N PRO A 254 17.78 -26.65 -9.16
CA PRO A 254 18.46 -25.41 -8.82
C PRO A 254 19.66 -25.15 -9.74
N ALA A 255 19.68 -24.02 -10.43
CA ALA A 255 20.76 -23.63 -11.31
C ALA A 255 21.96 -23.10 -10.51
N ALA A 256 23.16 -23.36 -11.02
CA ALA A 256 24.36 -22.67 -10.54
C ALA A 256 24.20 -21.16 -10.73
N ARG A 257 24.79 -20.34 -9.84
CA ARG A 257 24.59 -18.88 -9.82
C ARG A 257 24.98 -18.21 -11.13
N GLU A 258 25.97 -18.74 -11.81
CA GLU A 258 26.46 -18.27 -13.11
C GLU A 258 25.45 -18.48 -14.25
N GLN A 259 24.45 -19.33 -14.03
CA GLN A 259 23.40 -19.68 -14.99
C GLN A 259 22.07 -18.98 -14.68
N TRP A 260 22.01 -18.14 -13.64
CA TRP A 260 20.79 -17.41 -13.32
C TRP A 260 20.48 -16.38 -14.41
N SER A 261 19.21 -16.31 -14.78
CA SER A 261 18.67 -15.33 -15.73
C SER A 261 17.69 -14.38 -15.04
N VAL A 262 17.34 -13.29 -15.74
CA VAL A 262 16.34 -12.33 -15.28
C VAL A 262 15.11 -12.45 -16.17
N GLU A 263 13.95 -12.62 -15.55
CA GLU A 263 12.65 -12.56 -16.21
C GLU A 263 11.90 -11.29 -15.78
N SER A 264 11.12 -10.70 -16.70
CA SER A 264 10.23 -9.60 -16.36
C SER A 264 8.90 -10.15 -15.84
N LEU A 265 8.54 -9.79 -14.59
CA LEU A 265 7.21 -10.03 -14.05
C LEU A 265 6.18 -9.11 -14.74
N LEU A 266 6.51 -7.83 -14.83
CA LEU A 266 5.71 -6.79 -15.46
C LEU A 266 6.65 -5.76 -16.08
N ASN A 267 6.25 -5.14 -17.18
CA ASN A 267 6.96 -4.09 -17.87
C ASN A 267 6.00 -3.12 -18.59
N ASN A 268 6.55 -2.03 -19.13
CA ASN A 268 5.78 -1.00 -19.83
C ASN A 268 4.93 -1.50 -21.01
N GLN A 269 5.31 -2.62 -21.64
CA GLN A 269 4.57 -3.20 -22.77
C GLN A 269 3.39 -4.06 -22.30
N ASN A 270 3.48 -4.65 -21.10
CA ASN A 270 2.49 -5.58 -20.58
C ASN A 270 1.75 -5.11 -19.31
N ALA A 271 1.98 -3.87 -18.84
CA ALA A 271 1.24 -3.26 -17.73
C ALA A 271 -0.30 -3.31 -17.93
N THR A 272 -0.76 -3.28 -19.18
CA THR A 272 -2.18 -3.42 -19.55
C THR A 272 -2.77 -4.81 -19.27
N GLN A 273 -1.95 -5.81 -18.94
CA GLN A 273 -2.38 -7.13 -18.49
C GLN A 273 -2.90 -7.15 -17.05
N LEU A 274 -2.66 -6.07 -16.29
CA LEU A 274 -3.37 -5.80 -15.04
C LEU A 274 -4.84 -5.58 -15.38
N LYS A 275 -5.71 -6.47 -14.88
CA LYS A 275 -7.14 -6.48 -15.18
C LYS A 275 -7.93 -6.50 -13.89
N ARG A 276 -8.17 -5.34 -13.30
CA ARG A 276 -9.09 -5.17 -12.18
C ARG A 276 -10.07 -4.05 -12.46
N ALA A 277 -11.34 -4.26 -12.17
CA ALA A 277 -12.34 -3.21 -12.31
C ALA A 277 -12.02 -2.05 -11.34
N PRO A 278 -12.22 -0.78 -11.74
CA PRO A 278 -11.86 0.38 -10.92
C PRO A 278 -12.48 0.39 -9.51
N ASN A 279 -13.71 -0.10 -9.37
CA ASN A 279 -14.42 -0.22 -8.09
C ASN A 279 -13.74 -1.14 -7.06
N GLY A 280 -12.82 -1.99 -7.50
CA GLY A 280 -12.02 -2.85 -6.64
C GLY A 280 -10.52 -2.76 -6.95
N ALA A 281 -10.07 -1.65 -7.54
CA ALA A 281 -8.67 -1.44 -7.88
C ALA A 281 -7.77 -1.54 -6.64
N THR A 282 -6.56 -2.06 -6.82
CA THR A 282 -5.60 -2.19 -5.72
C THR A 282 -4.74 -0.94 -5.57
N ILE A 283 -4.11 -0.78 -4.42
CA ILE A 283 -2.99 0.16 -4.24
C ILE A 283 -1.70 -0.64 -4.35
N ALA A 284 -0.83 -0.27 -5.29
CA ALA A 284 0.45 -0.94 -5.48
C ALA A 284 1.56 -0.28 -4.65
N VAL A 285 2.42 -1.08 -4.03
CA VAL A 285 3.65 -0.62 -3.36
C VAL A 285 4.81 -1.39 -3.97
N LEU A 286 5.69 -0.68 -4.66
CA LEU A 286 6.83 -1.25 -5.37
C LEU A 286 8.10 -0.97 -4.55
N LEU A 287 8.48 -1.93 -3.70
CA LEU A 287 9.74 -1.94 -2.96
C LEU A 287 10.87 -2.43 -3.87
N ALA A 288 11.14 -1.65 -4.92
CA ALA A 288 12.04 -1.99 -6.00
C ALA A 288 12.67 -0.72 -6.61
N CYS A 289 13.91 -0.84 -7.08
CA CYS A 289 14.67 0.26 -7.68
C CYS A 289 14.00 0.81 -8.93
N PHE A 290 14.06 2.13 -9.13
CA PHE A 290 13.71 2.86 -10.37
C PHE A 290 12.28 2.69 -10.92
N ALA A 291 11.43 1.83 -10.35
CA ALA A 291 10.10 1.56 -10.88
C ALA A 291 9.21 2.83 -10.91
N GLY A 292 9.53 3.83 -10.08
CA GLY A 292 8.91 5.15 -10.06
C GLY A 292 9.85 6.26 -10.53
N ALA A 293 10.77 6.01 -11.46
CA ALA A 293 11.64 7.03 -12.05
C ALA A 293 10.86 7.94 -13.02
N TYR A 294 9.92 8.72 -12.50
CA TYR A 294 8.98 9.59 -13.24
C TYR A 294 9.65 10.80 -13.93
N ASP A 295 10.98 10.92 -13.85
CA ASP A 295 11.78 11.88 -14.61
C ASP A 295 12.66 11.18 -15.67
N ALA A 296 12.53 9.87 -15.84
CA ALA A 296 13.26 9.15 -16.88
C ALA A 296 12.72 9.55 -18.28
N PRO A 297 13.54 9.44 -19.35
CA PRO A 297 13.03 9.62 -20.70
C PRO A 297 11.94 8.61 -21.04
N GLY A 298 10.70 9.12 -21.17
CA GLY A 298 9.49 8.32 -21.33
C GLY A 298 9.00 7.68 -20.02
N ASP A 299 7.75 7.22 -20.05
CA ASP A 299 7.06 6.78 -18.83
C ASP A 299 7.77 5.62 -18.12
N CYS A 300 7.94 5.73 -16.80
CA CYS A 300 8.36 4.61 -15.96
C CYS A 300 7.21 3.62 -15.73
N LEU A 301 7.54 2.46 -15.15
CA LEU A 301 6.56 1.41 -14.91
C LEU A 301 5.41 1.86 -14.01
N ALA A 302 5.69 2.61 -12.94
CA ALA A 302 4.66 3.06 -12.01
C ALA A 302 3.62 3.96 -12.70
N GLU A 303 4.04 4.81 -13.64
CA GLU A 303 3.15 5.65 -14.45
C GLU A 303 2.29 4.78 -15.38
N ARG A 304 2.91 3.83 -16.08
CA ARG A 304 2.18 2.88 -16.94
C ARG A 304 1.18 2.03 -16.19
N MET A 305 1.53 1.60 -14.99
CA MET A 305 0.64 0.85 -14.11
C MET A 305 -0.52 1.74 -13.66
N MET A 306 -0.25 2.96 -13.21
CA MET A 306 -1.27 3.88 -12.72
C MET A 306 -2.23 4.31 -13.84
N LEU A 307 -1.77 4.48 -15.08
CA LEU A 307 -2.60 4.90 -16.22
C LEU A 307 -3.35 3.74 -16.90
N ALA A 308 -2.98 2.49 -16.67
CA ALA A 308 -3.68 1.35 -17.26
C ALA A 308 -5.11 1.21 -16.71
N ASP A 309 -6.10 0.98 -17.58
CA ASP A 309 -7.52 0.86 -17.20
C ASP A 309 -7.78 -0.11 -16.05
N GLY A 310 -7.08 -1.25 -16.07
CA GLY A 310 -7.15 -2.29 -15.05
C GLY A 310 -6.02 -2.26 -14.02
N GLY A 311 -5.18 -1.23 -14.06
CA GLY A 311 -4.05 -1.02 -13.17
C GLY A 311 -4.45 -0.53 -11.78
N PRO A 312 -3.47 -0.30 -10.89
CA PRO A 312 -3.70 0.15 -9.53
C PRO A 312 -4.31 1.56 -9.51
N ILE A 313 -5.07 1.89 -8.47
CA ILE A 313 -5.64 3.24 -8.29
C ILE A 313 -4.60 4.25 -7.79
N ALA A 314 -3.54 3.73 -7.16
CA ALA A 314 -2.35 4.46 -6.76
C ALA A 314 -1.14 3.53 -6.78
N VAL A 315 0.04 4.08 -7.04
CA VAL A 315 1.32 3.37 -7.03
C VAL A 315 2.31 4.14 -6.16
N ILE A 316 2.85 3.48 -5.14
CA ILE A 316 3.96 3.99 -4.35
C ILE A 316 5.24 3.31 -4.83
N ALA A 317 6.21 4.09 -5.33
CA ALA A 317 7.41 3.55 -5.94
C ALA A 317 8.64 4.45 -5.70
N SER A 318 9.82 3.85 -5.78
CA SER A 318 11.10 4.55 -5.63
C SER A 318 11.56 5.18 -6.95
N SER A 319 12.08 6.41 -6.90
CA SER A 319 12.52 7.12 -8.10
C SER A 319 13.91 6.74 -8.60
N ARG A 320 14.72 6.12 -7.74
CA ARG A 320 16.09 5.68 -8.01
C ARG A 320 16.36 4.33 -7.37
N LEU A 321 17.63 3.94 -7.26
CA LEU A 321 18.03 2.76 -6.53
C LEU A 321 17.53 2.88 -5.09
N SER A 322 16.94 1.80 -4.57
CA SER A 322 16.42 1.73 -3.21
C SER A 322 17.16 0.66 -2.42
N MET A 323 17.49 0.95 -1.17
CA MET A 323 18.26 0.06 -0.30
C MET A 323 17.31 -0.79 0.58
N PRO A 324 17.71 -2.02 0.95
CA PRO A 324 16.81 -2.94 1.66
C PRO A 324 16.31 -2.41 3.02
N TYR A 325 17.16 -1.76 3.82
CA TYR A 325 16.75 -1.27 5.14
C TYR A 325 15.76 -0.11 5.01
N GLY A 326 16.03 0.87 4.16
CA GLY A 326 15.12 1.97 3.87
C GLY A 326 13.79 1.50 3.28
N ASN A 327 13.80 0.48 2.40
CA ASN A 327 12.58 -0.17 1.90
C ASN A 327 11.74 -0.79 3.02
N ALA A 328 12.38 -1.51 3.94
CA ALA A 328 11.69 -2.09 5.09
C ALA A 328 11.10 -1.01 6.00
N CYS A 329 11.86 0.05 6.31
CA CYS A 329 11.36 1.19 7.10
C CYS A 329 10.16 1.85 6.43
N MET A 330 10.21 2.11 5.12
CA MET A 330 9.12 2.73 4.37
C MET A 330 7.87 1.83 4.38
N GLY A 331 8.02 0.55 4.03
CA GLY A 331 6.91 -0.41 4.02
C GLY A 331 6.27 -0.57 5.40
N LEU A 332 7.06 -0.59 6.47
CA LEU A 332 6.57 -0.70 7.85
C LEU A 332 5.89 0.58 8.32
N GLY A 333 6.40 1.75 7.96
CA GLY A 333 5.76 3.04 8.21
C GLY A 333 4.40 3.14 7.52
N LEU A 334 4.29 2.68 6.28
CA LEU A 334 3.01 2.60 5.56
C LEU A 334 2.03 1.64 6.25
N LEU A 335 2.46 0.43 6.61
CA LEU A 335 1.61 -0.53 7.33
C LEU A 335 1.10 0.05 8.64
N GLN A 336 1.97 0.63 9.46
CA GLN A 336 1.57 1.27 10.72
C GLN A 336 0.56 2.40 10.49
N SER A 337 0.78 3.23 9.48
CA SER A 337 -0.11 4.36 9.18
C SER A 337 -1.49 3.90 8.68
N VAL A 338 -1.53 2.87 7.84
CA VAL A 338 -2.76 2.31 7.24
C VAL A 338 -3.57 1.45 8.20
N TYR A 339 -2.94 0.86 9.22
CA TYR A 339 -3.60 -0.10 10.11
C TYR A 339 -3.62 0.28 11.60
N SER A 340 -2.87 1.29 12.02
CA SER A 340 -2.72 1.62 13.46
C SER A 340 -2.51 3.12 13.75
N GLY A 341 -2.69 4.00 12.76
CA GLY A 341 -2.23 5.39 12.82
C GLY A 341 -3.21 6.45 13.38
N GLY A 342 -4.47 6.11 13.66
CA GLY A 342 -5.53 7.10 13.94
C GLY A 342 -6.01 7.16 15.40
N PRO A 343 -6.82 8.18 15.75
CA PRO A 343 -7.22 8.51 17.13
C PRO A 343 -7.96 7.38 17.87
N GLN A 344 -8.53 6.43 17.13
CA GLN A 344 -9.24 5.26 17.66
C GLN A 344 -8.46 3.96 17.45
N ASN A 345 -7.15 4.04 17.17
CA ASN A 345 -6.34 2.93 16.67
C ASN A 345 -6.82 2.39 15.30
N THR A 346 -7.60 3.20 14.57
CA THR A 346 -8.03 2.98 13.20
C THR A 346 -6.98 3.57 12.27
N GLY A 347 -6.63 2.93 11.15
CA GLY A 347 -5.68 3.50 10.19
C GLY A 347 -6.05 4.88 9.64
N CYS A 348 -5.14 5.50 8.89
CA CYS A 348 -5.40 6.72 8.15
C CYS A 348 -6.59 6.55 7.19
N ASP A 349 -7.41 7.59 7.05
CA ASP A 349 -8.58 7.57 6.16
C ASP A 349 -8.19 7.80 4.70
N ARG A 350 -7.10 8.53 4.44
CA ARG A 350 -6.62 8.83 3.08
C ARG A 350 -5.18 8.37 2.88
N ILE A 351 -4.83 7.99 1.65
CA ILE A 351 -3.52 7.43 1.34
C ILE A 351 -2.39 8.46 1.52
N GLY A 352 -2.64 9.73 1.25
CA GLY A 352 -1.68 10.81 1.45
C GLY A 352 -1.29 10.98 2.91
N ASP A 353 -2.25 10.86 3.84
CA ASP A 353 -1.95 10.92 5.29
C ASP A 353 -1.03 9.75 5.69
N ALA A 354 -1.28 8.55 5.14
CA ALA A 354 -0.44 7.39 5.39
C ALA A 354 0.99 7.56 4.82
N MET A 355 1.09 8.13 3.62
CA MET A 355 2.38 8.45 2.98
C MET A 355 3.16 9.50 3.79
N LEU A 356 2.49 10.57 4.22
CA LEU A 356 3.08 11.65 5.02
C LEU A 356 3.57 11.13 6.39
N HIS A 357 2.76 10.34 7.09
CA HIS A 357 3.16 9.71 8.34
C HIS A 357 4.35 8.77 8.16
N ALA A 358 4.38 7.97 7.10
CA ALA A 358 5.53 7.12 6.78
C ALA A 358 6.79 7.95 6.53
N ALA A 359 6.74 8.96 5.66
CA ALA A 359 7.87 9.85 5.36
C ALA A 359 8.39 10.56 6.63
N ARG A 360 7.51 11.15 7.43
CA ARG A 360 7.86 11.80 8.71
C ARG A 360 8.48 10.83 9.71
N SER A 361 8.01 9.58 9.76
CA SER A 361 8.62 8.53 10.59
C SER A 361 10.07 8.26 10.16
N LEU A 362 10.35 8.21 8.86
CA LEU A 362 11.73 8.06 8.36
C LEU A 362 12.59 9.31 8.66
N GLN A 363 12.00 10.50 8.63
CA GLN A 363 12.68 11.78 8.91
C GLN A 363 12.90 12.07 10.40
N SER A 364 12.07 11.49 11.28
CA SER A 364 12.09 11.81 12.71
C SER A 364 13.43 11.45 13.36
N GLN A 365 14.10 12.43 13.97
CA GLN A 365 15.33 12.23 14.75
C GLN A 365 15.04 11.76 16.20
N GLN A 366 13.82 11.93 16.69
CA GLN A 366 13.49 11.75 18.11
C GLN A 366 13.34 10.28 18.51
N GLN A 367 14.21 9.86 19.44
CA GLN A 367 14.11 8.68 20.33
C GLN A 367 12.94 8.78 21.35
N ALA A 368 11.91 9.59 21.11
CA ALA A 368 10.83 9.78 22.07
C ALA A 368 9.98 8.49 22.15
N LYS A 369 10.15 7.74 23.26
CA LYS A 369 9.49 6.46 23.59
C LYS A 369 9.15 5.66 22.33
N GLN A 370 10.18 5.15 21.64
CA GLN A 370 9.96 4.18 20.58
C GLN A 370 9.01 3.11 21.11
N SER A 371 7.85 2.96 20.46
CA SER A 371 6.97 1.84 20.77
C SER A 371 7.79 0.55 20.62
N THR A 372 7.54 -0.46 21.46
CA THR A 372 8.24 -1.76 21.36
C THR A 372 8.21 -2.32 19.94
N MET A 373 7.12 -2.05 19.21
CA MET A 373 6.95 -2.37 17.80
C MET A 373 7.99 -1.67 16.89
N ARG A 374 8.29 -0.39 17.11
CA ARG A 374 9.28 0.35 16.30
C ARG A 374 10.70 -0.16 16.54
N VAL A 375 11.06 -0.50 17.78
CA VAL A 375 12.37 -1.11 18.09
C VAL A 375 12.51 -2.47 17.41
N MET A 376 11.48 -3.30 17.49
CA MET A 376 11.44 -4.60 16.83
C MET A 376 11.59 -4.46 15.30
N VAL A 377 10.85 -3.51 14.72
CA VAL A 377 10.92 -3.16 13.30
C VAL A 377 12.32 -2.72 12.88
N ASP A 378 12.93 -1.78 13.61
CA ASP A 378 14.28 -1.28 13.32
C ASP A 378 15.32 -2.41 13.46
N THR A 379 15.15 -3.28 14.46
CA THR A 379 16.04 -4.44 14.68
C THR A 379 15.95 -5.40 13.49
N LEU A 380 14.73 -5.79 13.08
CA LEU A 380 14.51 -6.64 11.92
C LEU A 380 15.07 -6.01 10.65
N ALA A 381 14.72 -4.75 10.38
CA ALA A 381 15.15 -4.05 9.17
C ALA A 381 16.68 -3.87 9.13
N SER A 382 17.35 -3.66 10.27
CA SER A 382 18.82 -3.51 10.29
C SER A 382 19.57 -4.77 9.84
N MET A 383 18.95 -5.96 9.93
CA MET A 383 19.56 -7.23 9.54
C MET A 383 19.84 -7.36 8.03
N ILE A 384 19.21 -6.52 7.20
CA ILE A 384 19.30 -6.57 5.74
C ILE A 384 20.11 -5.41 5.13
N SER A 385 20.66 -4.53 5.97
CA SER A 385 21.52 -3.44 5.50
C SER A 385 22.91 -3.96 5.12
N PRO A 386 23.52 -3.47 4.02
CA PRO A 386 24.93 -3.69 3.75
C PRO A 386 25.81 -3.13 4.89
N ALA A 387 26.90 -3.82 5.19
CA ALA A 387 27.84 -3.42 6.23
C ALA A 387 28.46 -2.02 5.95
N GLY A 388 28.54 -1.18 6.98
CA GLY A 388 29.13 0.16 6.89
C GLY A 388 28.21 1.25 6.33
N THR A 389 26.94 0.93 6.05
CA THR A 389 25.94 1.93 5.63
C THR A 389 25.48 2.77 6.82
N ASP A 390 25.36 4.07 6.61
CA ASP A 390 24.75 4.97 7.59
C ASP A 390 23.22 4.82 7.54
N LEU A 391 22.69 4.02 8.46
CA LEU A 391 21.25 3.73 8.54
C LEU A 391 20.40 4.98 8.72
N GLN A 392 20.90 6.00 9.43
CA GLN A 392 20.14 7.22 9.61
C GLN A 392 20.01 7.95 8.27
N GLN A 393 21.12 8.13 7.56
CA GLN A 393 21.11 8.75 6.23
C GLN A 393 20.32 7.93 5.22
N GLU A 394 20.37 6.59 5.28
CA GLU A 394 19.58 5.73 4.41
C GLU A 394 18.08 5.99 4.60
N ARG A 395 17.58 6.07 5.84
CA ARG A 395 16.18 6.42 6.10
C ARG A 395 15.80 7.80 5.57
N LEU A 396 16.64 8.80 5.82
CA LEU A 396 16.38 10.17 5.35
C LEU A 396 16.28 10.22 3.82
N GLU A 397 17.20 9.55 3.13
CA GLU A 397 17.18 9.45 1.68
C GLU A 397 15.93 8.70 1.18
N HIS A 398 15.51 7.63 1.87
CA HIS A 398 14.32 6.87 1.48
C HIS A 398 13.01 7.63 1.67
N ALA A 399 12.94 8.55 2.64
CA ALA A 399 11.77 9.42 2.80
C ALA A 399 11.52 10.28 1.55
N THR A 400 12.60 10.72 0.89
CA THR A 400 12.54 11.53 -0.34
C THR A 400 12.52 10.70 -1.62
N LEU A 401 12.95 9.43 -1.54
CA LEU A 401 13.06 8.53 -2.68
C LEU A 401 11.71 7.99 -3.15
N TYR A 402 10.80 7.73 -2.21
CA TYR A 402 9.49 7.15 -2.49
C TYR A 402 8.44 8.22 -2.79
N GLN A 403 7.73 8.03 -3.89
CA GLN A 403 6.68 8.93 -4.34
C GLN A 403 5.33 8.23 -4.38
N LEU A 404 4.26 8.99 -4.15
CA LEU A 404 2.88 8.57 -4.42
C LEU A 404 2.47 9.04 -5.82
N LEU A 405 2.39 8.11 -6.78
CA LEU A 405 1.70 8.34 -8.05
C LEU A 405 0.22 7.99 -7.87
N GLY A 406 -0.60 9.03 -7.72
CA GLY A 406 -2.01 8.92 -7.36
C GLY A 406 -2.51 10.17 -6.65
N ASP A 407 -3.81 10.15 -6.35
CA ASP A 407 -4.47 11.20 -5.60
C ASP A 407 -4.14 11.06 -4.09
N PRO A 408 -3.45 12.02 -3.46
CA PRO A 408 -3.14 11.96 -2.03
C PRO A 408 -4.40 12.04 -1.16
N THR A 409 -5.50 12.54 -1.71
CA THR A 409 -6.79 12.58 -1.02
C THR A 409 -7.58 11.28 -1.17
N LEU A 410 -7.09 10.26 -1.92
CA LEU A 410 -7.82 9.01 -2.12
C LEU A 410 -8.20 8.33 -0.80
N ARG A 411 -9.48 7.99 -0.63
CA ARG A 411 -10.00 7.30 0.56
C ARG A 411 -9.57 5.85 0.63
N LEU A 412 -9.01 5.44 1.77
CA LEU A 412 -8.57 4.06 2.04
C LEU A 412 -9.68 3.13 2.53
N HIS A 413 -10.86 3.66 2.88
CA HIS A 413 -12.00 2.92 3.44
C HIS A 413 -11.58 1.91 4.53
N PRO A 414 -10.98 2.34 5.64
CA PRO A 414 -10.59 1.43 6.71
C PRO A 414 -11.80 0.64 7.25
N PRO A 415 -11.57 -0.57 7.78
CA PRO A 415 -12.63 -1.32 8.43
C PRO A 415 -13.15 -0.56 9.65
N GLN A 416 -14.45 -0.65 9.91
CA GLN A 416 -14.99 -0.30 11.21
C GLN A 416 -14.57 -1.35 12.25
N PRO A 417 -14.34 -0.96 13.52
CA PRO A 417 -13.96 -1.90 14.56
C PRO A 417 -15.12 -2.87 14.85
N LEU A 418 -14.87 -4.16 14.66
CA LEU A 418 -15.78 -5.24 15.06
C LEU A 418 -15.44 -5.67 16.49
N ASP A 419 -16.43 -5.74 17.39
CA ASP A 419 -16.22 -6.36 18.70
C ASP A 419 -16.36 -7.87 18.54
N LEU A 420 -15.26 -8.60 18.74
CA LEU A 420 -15.18 -10.07 18.62
C LEU A 420 -14.38 -10.59 19.81
N SER A 421 -15.00 -11.42 20.63
CA SER A 421 -14.36 -12.12 21.75
C SER A 421 -14.63 -13.62 21.70
N ILE A 422 -13.73 -14.38 22.32
CA ILE A 422 -13.92 -15.81 22.56
C ILE A 422 -14.47 -15.94 23.98
N GLU A 423 -15.53 -16.71 24.13
CA GLU A 423 -16.18 -16.94 25.42
C GLU A 423 -16.27 -18.45 25.72
N PRO A 424 -16.31 -18.85 27.00
CA PRO A 424 -16.54 -20.25 27.36
C PRO A 424 -17.94 -20.69 26.89
N SER A 425 -18.07 -21.90 26.36
CA SER A 425 -19.39 -22.48 26.08
C SER A 425 -19.95 -23.16 27.33
N GLU A 426 -21.27 -23.07 27.57
CA GLU A 426 -21.93 -23.87 28.62
C GLU A 426 -22.00 -25.37 28.23
N GLU A 427 -21.85 -25.71 26.94
CA GLU A 427 -21.88 -27.07 26.40
C GLU A 427 -20.55 -27.85 26.63
N ASP A 428 -19.43 -27.15 26.82
CA ASP A 428 -18.11 -27.75 27.07
C ASP A 428 -18.07 -28.55 28.40
N ALA A 429 -19.03 -28.31 29.31
CA ALA A 429 -19.19 -29.06 30.55
C ALA A 429 -19.91 -30.42 30.37
N LEU A 430 -20.56 -30.68 29.23
CA LEU A 430 -21.46 -31.83 29.02
C LEU A 430 -21.17 -32.67 27.77
N ALA A 431 -20.42 -32.15 26.80
CA ALA A 431 -20.11 -32.87 25.56
C ALA A 431 -18.94 -33.85 25.74
N GLY A 432 -19.23 -35.15 25.65
CA GLY A 432 -18.20 -36.19 25.48
C GLY A 432 -17.41 -36.03 24.17
N GLU A 433 -16.34 -36.81 24.04
CA GLU A 433 -15.18 -36.72 23.12
C GLU A 433 -15.42 -36.60 21.59
N THR A 434 -16.65 -36.36 21.10
CA THR A 434 -16.99 -36.48 19.67
C THR A 434 -17.08 -35.18 18.86
N ALA A 435 -17.01 -33.99 19.48
CA ALA A 435 -16.85 -32.71 18.78
C ALA A 435 -16.28 -31.62 19.70
N ARG A 436 -15.34 -30.80 19.19
CA ARG A 436 -14.86 -29.59 19.89
C ARG A 436 -15.69 -28.40 19.46
N SER A 437 -16.14 -27.60 20.42
CA SER A 437 -16.91 -26.39 20.18
C SER A 437 -16.14 -25.15 20.62
N LEU A 438 -16.39 -24.02 19.97
CA LEU A 438 -15.83 -22.72 20.35
C LEU A 438 -16.96 -21.69 20.33
N SER A 439 -17.21 -21.04 21.47
CA SER A 439 -18.18 -19.94 21.54
C SER A 439 -17.52 -18.59 21.29
N ILE A 440 -18.15 -17.79 20.45
CA ILE A 440 -17.73 -16.41 20.18
C ILE A 440 -18.89 -15.45 20.49
N ALA A 441 -18.54 -14.27 20.99
CA ALA A 441 -19.44 -13.14 21.05
C ALA A 441 -19.04 -12.10 20.02
N VAL A 442 -20.01 -11.59 19.26
CA VAL A 442 -19.80 -10.60 18.22
C VAL A 442 -20.79 -9.46 18.33
N THR A 443 -20.31 -8.22 18.30
CA THR A 443 -21.14 -7.02 18.12
C THR A 443 -20.60 -6.23 16.95
N SER A 444 -21.37 -6.19 15.85
CA SER A 444 -21.00 -5.44 14.66
C SER A 444 -21.55 -4.01 14.70
N PRO A 445 -20.75 -2.98 14.34
CA PRO A 445 -21.25 -1.61 14.22
C PRO A 445 -22.22 -1.44 13.04
N ILE A 446 -22.21 -2.36 12.08
CA ILE A 446 -23.04 -2.34 10.88
C ILE A 446 -23.86 -3.62 10.75
N ALA A 447 -25.00 -3.51 10.06
CA ALA A 447 -25.78 -4.67 9.67
C ALA A 447 -25.22 -5.28 8.39
N GLY A 448 -25.26 -6.61 8.29
CA GLY A 448 -24.82 -7.33 7.10
C GLY A 448 -24.54 -8.80 7.39
N THR A 449 -23.76 -9.42 6.52
CA THR A 449 -23.34 -10.81 6.69
C THR A 449 -21.97 -10.83 7.35
N LEU A 450 -21.90 -11.42 8.53
CA LEU A 450 -20.66 -11.78 9.22
C LEU A 450 -20.13 -13.10 8.65
N ILE A 451 -18.88 -13.07 8.19
CA ILE A 451 -18.07 -14.23 7.86
C ILE A 451 -17.09 -14.44 9.01
N VAL A 452 -17.20 -15.56 9.71
CA VAL A 452 -16.24 -15.99 10.73
C VAL A 452 -15.42 -17.14 10.18
N ALA A 453 -14.12 -16.90 10.00
CA ALA A 453 -13.18 -17.92 9.57
C ALA A 453 -12.28 -18.33 10.74
N ILE A 454 -12.15 -19.63 10.98
CA ILE A 454 -11.17 -20.20 11.91
C ILE A 454 -10.00 -20.70 11.08
N GLU A 455 -8.82 -20.17 11.37
CA GLU A 455 -7.65 -20.36 10.51
C GLU A 455 -6.41 -20.74 11.31
N ARG A 456 -5.55 -21.55 10.72
CA ARG A 456 -4.17 -21.74 11.19
C ARG A 456 -3.33 -20.50 10.87
N PRO A 457 -2.33 -20.14 11.69
CA PRO A 457 -1.32 -19.17 11.29
C PRO A 457 -0.67 -19.58 9.97
N LEU A 458 -0.34 -18.61 9.11
CA LEU A 458 0.31 -18.87 7.83
C LEU A 458 1.64 -19.62 7.98
N THR A 459 2.32 -19.47 9.11
CA THR A 459 3.55 -20.17 9.47
C THR A 459 3.38 -21.66 9.76
N ALA A 460 2.14 -22.17 9.88
CA ALA A 460 1.88 -23.59 10.02
C ALA A 460 2.09 -24.37 8.71
N ILE A 461 2.16 -23.67 7.57
CA ILE A 461 2.41 -24.29 6.27
C ILE A 461 3.92 -24.54 6.12
N THR A 462 4.30 -25.81 6.09
CA THR A 462 5.70 -26.23 5.88
C THR A 462 5.91 -27.02 4.58
N GLN A 463 4.83 -27.49 3.95
CA GLN A 463 4.89 -28.27 2.71
C GLN A 463 5.23 -27.36 1.52
N THR A 464 5.93 -27.92 0.54
CA THR A 464 6.31 -27.25 -0.70
C THR A 464 5.49 -27.77 -1.88
N PRO A 465 5.44 -27.05 -3.01
CA PRO A 465 4.83 -27.56 -4.24
C PRO A 465 5.44 -28.90 -4.71
N ALA A 466 6.71 -29.16 -4.39
CA ALA A 466 7.37 -30.43 -4.72
C ALA A 466 6.82 -31.61 -3.90
N ASP A 467 6.34 -31.37 -2.69
CA ASP A 467 5.79 -32.41 -1.80
C ASP A 467 4.37 -32.84 -2.21
N SER A 468 3.56 -31.90 -2.75
CA SER A 468 2.21 -32.18 -3.24
C SER A 468 1.82 -31.34 -4.46
N PRO A 469 2.25 -31.71 -5.69
CA PRO A 469 2.10 -30.86 -6.87
C PRO A 469 0.67 -30.53 -7.31
N LYS A 470 -0.32 -31.33 -6.88
CA LYS A 470 -1.73 -31.19 -7.29
C LYS A 470 -2.62 -30.52 -6.24
N ASP A 471 -2.25 -30.62 -4.96
CA ASP A 471 -3.10 -30.20 -3.84
C ASP A 471 -2.42 -29.16 -2.93
N HIS A 472 -1.28 -28.60 -3.37
CA HIS A 472 -0.56 -27.58 -2.61
C HIS A 472 -1.29 -26.23 -2.61
N ASP A 473 -1.95 -25.91 -1.48
CA ASP A 473 -2.49 -24.59 -1.20
C ASP A 473 -1.69 -23.91 -0.08
N ALA A 474 -0.74 -23.08 -0.47
CA ALA A 474 0.09 -22.30 0.44
C ALA A 474 -0.71 -21.33 1.33
N HIS A 475 -1.96 -21.02 0.97
CA HIS A 475 -2.84 -20.11 1.69
C HIS A 475 -4.05 -20.81 2.33
N GLY A 476 -4.15 -22.14 2.18
CA GLY A 476 -5.19 -23.06 2.66
C GLY A 476 -5.20 -23.24 4.17
N THR A 477 -5.24 -22.11 4.87
CA THR A 477 -5.16 -21.98 6.33
C THR A 477 -6.53 -22.06 6.99
N THR A 478 -7.61 -21.89 6.22
CA THR A 478 -8.98 -21.91 6.72
C THR A 478 -9.42 -23.35 7.01
N ILE A 479 -9.85 -23.57 8.26
CA ILE A 479 -10.35 -24.87 8.75
C ILE A 479 -11.86 -24.95 8.54
N THR A 480 -12.56 -23.91 8.99
CA THR A 480 -14.00 -23.76 8.83
C THR A 480 -14.35 -22.29 8.65
N GLU A 481 -15.44 -22.04 7.92
CA GLU A 481 -16.02 -20.72 7.70
C GLU A 481 -17.52 -20.78 8.00
N HIS A 482 -18.01 -19.81 8.76
CA HIS A 482 -19.43 -19.67 9.09
C HIS A 482 -19.95 -18.32 8.62
N LYS A 483 -21.18 -18.31 8.09
CA LYS A 483 -21.87 -17.10 7.64
C LYS A 483 -23.10 -16.85 8.50
N ILE A 484 -23.21 -15.65 9.04
CA ILE A 484 -24.21 -15.29 10.04
C ILE A 484 -24.75 -13.90 9.69
N GLU A 485 -26.07 -13.75 9.65
CA GLU A 485 -26.67 -12.41 9.52
C GLU A 485 -26.60 -11.68 10.86
N VAL A 486 -25.99 -10.49 10.86
CA VAL A 486 -25.79 -9.69 12.06
C VAL A 486 -26.51 -8.34 11.92
N PRO A 487 -27.37 -7.95 12.88
CA PRO A 487 -27.88 -6.59 12.97
C PRO A 487 -26.87 -5.65 13.63
N ALA A 488 -26.88 -4.38 13.22
CA ALA A 488 -26.02 -3.35 13.81
C ALA A 488 -26.26 -3.20 15.32
N GLY A 489 -25.18 -3.12 16.08
CA GLY A 489 -25.16 -2.81 17.53
C GLY A 489 -25.74 -3.91 18.43
N LYS A 490 -26.15 -5.07 17.89
CA LYS A 490 -26.63 -6.18 18.71
C LYS A 490 -25.54 -7.22 18.89
N ARG A 491 -25.35 -7.60 20.14
CA ARG A 491 -24.47 -8.70 20.52
C ARG A 491 -25.10 -10.03 20.13
N ILE A 492 -24.34 -10.87 19.45
CA ILE A 492 -24.69 -12.23 19.06
C ILE A 492 -23.70 -13.20 19.70
N LEU A 493 -24.22 -14.29 20.24
CA LEU A 493 -23.45 -15.44 20.67
C LEU A 493 -23.58 -16.54 19.62
N GLN A 494 -22.45 -17.10 19.19
CA GLN A 494 -22.43 -18.21 18.26
C GLN A 494 -21.46 -19.29 18.73
N THR A 495 -21.97 -20.52 18.82
CA THR A 495 -21.13 -21.71 18.96
C THR A 495 -20.70 -22.19 17.57
N LEU A 496 -19.40 -22.35 17.38
CA LEU A 496 -18.76 -22.82 16.16
C LEU A 496 -18.26 -24.25 16.39
N GLN A 497 -18.53 -25.14 15.45
CA GLN A 497 -18.08 -26.52 15.50
C GLN A 497 -16.72 -26.65 14.82
N LEU A 498 -15.80 -27.36 15.46
CA LEU A 498 -14.45 -27.62 14.96
C LEU A 498 -14.30 -29.09 14.54
N PRO A 499 -13.61 -29.37 13.43
CA PRO A 499 -13.23 -30.73 13.09
C PRO A 499 -12.41 -31.40 14.22
N LEU A 500 -12.62 -32.69 14.42
CA LEU A 500 -11.84 -33.49 15.37
C LEU A 500 -10.36 -33.54 14.92
N GLY A 501 -9.44 -33.51 15.89
CA GLY A 501 -8.00 -33.59 15.66
C GLY A 501 -7.30 -32.27 15.36
N GLU A 502 -8.03 -31.14 15.38
CA GLU A 502 -7.45 -29.80 15.30
C GLU A 502 -6.91 -29.36 16.66
N SER A 503 -5.61 -29.03 16.72
CA SER A 503 -4.92 -28.49 17.89
C SER A 503 -3.84 -27.47 17.52
N GLY A 504 -3.36 -26.74 18.53
CA GLY A 504 -2.33 -25.72 18.37
C GLY A 504 -2.87 -24.29 18.24
N PRO A 505 -2.08 -23.35 17.70
CA PRO A 505 -2.48 -21.95 17.58
C PRO A 505 -3.51 -21.75 16.45
N PHE A 506 -4.53 -20.93 16.72
CA PHE A 506 -5.56 -20.53 15.75
C PHE A 506 -5.78 -19.01 15.75
N ILE A 507 -6.28 -18.53 14.62
CA ILE A 507 -6.76 -17.17 14.42
C ILE A 507 -8.23 -17.25 14.02
N ILE A 508 -9.10 -16.62 14.79
CA ILE A 508 -10.51 -16.45 14.45
C ILE A 508 -10.65 -15.06 13.85
N ARG A 509 -11.09 -14.97 12.59
CA ARG A 509 -11.27 -13.71 11.88
C ARG A 509 -12.74 -13.46 11.65
N GLY A 510 -13.26 -12.38 12.22
CA GLY A 510 -14.58 -11.86 11.91
C GLY A 510 -14.47 -10.81 10.81
N PHE A 511 -15.33 -10.90 9.80
CA PHE A 511 -15.46 -9.93 8.74
C PHE A 511 -16.92 -9.70 8.43
N VAL A 512 -17.41 -8.48 8.57
CA VAL A 512 -18.78 -8.11 8.22
C VAL A 512 -18.76 -7.30 6.95
N HIS A 513 -19.51 -7.74 5.93
CA HIS A 513 -19.80 -6.91 4.77
C HIS A 513 -21.24 -6.42 4.82
N GLY A 514 -21.41 -5.09 4.82
CA GLY A 514 -22.70 -4.42 4.80
C GLY A 514 -22.90 -3.64 3.50
N LYS A 515 -24.03 -2.92 3.42
CA LYS A 515 -24.33 -2.02 2.27
C LYS A 515 -23.59 -0.69 2.34
N THR A 516 -23.18 -0.27 3.53
CA THR A 516 -22.61 1.06 3.80
C THR A 516 -21.16 1.01 4.26
N GLY A 517 -20.56 -0.18 4.33
CA GLY A 517 -19.21 -0.37 4.80
C GLY A 517 -18.89 -1.82 5.14
N TRP A 518 -17.74 -2.00 5.77
CA TRP A 518 -17.27 -3.28 6.30
C TRP A 518 -16.66 -3.10 7.69
N ALA A 519 -16.65 -4.19 8.44
CA ALA A 519 -16.02 -4.25 9.76
C ALA A 519 -15.15 -5.51 9.85
N SER A 520 -14.06 -5.45 10.61
CA SER A 520 -13.21 -6.61 10.83
C SER A 520 -12.60 -6.63 12.22
N ALA A 521 -12.33 -7.83 12.70
CA ALA A 521 -11.55 -8.09 13.91
C ALA A 521 -10.98 -9.50 13.85
N ALA A 522 -9.99 -9.75 14.71
CA ALA A 522 -9.45 -11.08 14.88
C ALA A 522 -9.06 -11.36 16.33
N GLN A 523 -9.18 -12.62 16.72
CA GLN A 523 -8.73 -13.14 18.00
C GLN A 523 -7.75 -14.28 17.78
N ARG A 524 -6.69 -14.31 18.58
CA ARG A 524 -5.74 -15.43 18.60
C ARG A 524 -6.07 -16.32 19.78
N THR A 525 -6.07 -17.63 19.56
CA THR A 525 -6.31 -18.62 20.60
C THR A 525 -5.44 -19.85 20.39
N PHE A 526 -5.45 -20.74 21.38
CA PHE A 526 -4.75 -22.01 21.33
C PHE A 526 -5.73 -23.11 21.72
N LEU A 527 -5.90 -24.13 20.88
CA LEU A 527 -6.65 -25.33 21.27
C LEU A 527 -5.66 -26.39 21.78
N PRO A 528 -5.85 -26.89 23.01
CA PRO A 528 -5.03 -27.98 23.55
C PRO A 528 -5.23 -29.26 22.73
N ASP A 529 -4.27 -30.18 22.81
CA ASP A 529 -4.33 -31.49 22.15
C ASP A 529 -5.48 -32.38 22.66
#